data_AF-A0A1C5S5B2-F1
#
_entry.id   AF-A0A1C5S5B2-F1
#
_cell.length_a   1.000
_cell.length_b   1.000
_cell.length_c   1.000
_cell.angle_alpha   90.00
_cell.angle_beta   90.00
_cell.angle_gamma   90.00
#
_symmetry.space_group_name_H-M   'P 1'
#
loop_
_entity.id
_entity.type
_entity.pdbx_description
1 polymer ?
#
loop_
_entity_poly.entity_id
_entity_poly.type
_entity_poly.pdbx_seq_one_letter_code
_entity_poly.pdbx_strand_id
1 'polypeptide(L)'
;MTQVSTQTELQAALDALAPSIQVTTDFELSSQLDISYAVLIESLTPDNPFVLTKEDTYFAHLFCITSGGALTLQNIILDGNSQTHPLESPENRSLVHVNGGSLTLAEGCVLRNNNSRLEGGAISAENRSQVLINGGTIQNNRSSRCGGGLWLFSQSIATLSSGSFSGNESPRGRDIYSASVLYLGGNWIIPNGIYLKNDSSVIRLISPLTETSMIQLENSSYVSTNPEGCSVLVGTTTADYPLLTQTDATAFHKPVDCFNGWETRLTDDSTQVILTPASYQIQYENLMEAANPNPATYTSVTPDLCLLSPGPLQGYRFLGWYNAPAGGTQISCLAHGSTGNLILYARWEEFVEEYTISFFGNDSCCPKACCIPEPVTVPFGQPVTIPDVTPKRKKHCFRVWNTDPCGRGDSYLPGETLSGLTADLCLYAVWKRTNWFCRLCPPPVTVDFTARKLDASTGSGIEGAVFTLSDKQKNIQEAVSDFAGRLHFSNLKPGKYELQETTAPPGYQLDPVIHQVIVDIDAVATIDDYSANGFTFYNTPVSQ
;
A
#
# COMPACT_ATOMS: atom_id res chain seq x y z
N MET A 1 -50.43 28.63 39.59
CA MET A 1 -49.03 29.09 39.64
C MET A 1 -48.82 29.82 40.94
N THR A 2 -47.85 29.37 41.73
CA THR A 2 -47.40 30.06 42.95
C THR A 2 -46.32 31.05 42.55
N GLN A 3 -46.49 32.34 42.85
CA GLN A 3 -45.49 33.36 42.53
C GLN A 3 -44.50 33.52 43.68
N VAL A 4 -43.21 33.65 43.34
CA VAL A 4 -42.12 33.77 44.31
C VAL A 4 -41.12 34.85 43.87
N SER A 5 -40.62 35.58 44.85
CA SER A 5 -39.68 36.69 44.69
C SER A 5 -38.43 36.56 45.56
N THR A 6 -38.37 35.52 46.39
CA THR A 6 -37.24 35.22 47.28
C THR A 6 -37.02 33.72 47.41
N GLN A 7 -35.83 33.30 47.85
CA GLN A 7 -35.55 31.90 48.17
C GLN A 7 -36.51 31.33 49.23
N THR A 8 -36.86 32.10 50.25
CA THR A 8 -37.78 31.64 51.31
C THR A 8 -39.16 31.31 50.74
N GLU A 9 -39.68 32.14 49.83
CA GLU A 9 -40.95 31.88 49.14
C GLU A 9 -40.86 30.68 48.20
N LEU A 10 -39.73 30.52 47.49
CA LEU A 10 -39.47 29.36 46.65
C LEU A 10 -39.43 28.07 47.49
N GLN A 11 -38.70 28.05 48.61
CA GLN A 11 -38.66 26.91 49.52
C GLN A 11 -40.05 26.60 50.08
N ALA A 12 -40.80 27.60 50.53
CA ALA A 12 -42.16 27.40 51.04
C ALA A 12 -43.11 26.85 49.98
N ALA A 13 -42.97 27.27 48.72
CA ALA A 13 -43.74 26.74 47.60
C ALA A 13 -43.37 25.28 47.29
N LEU A 14 -42.07 24.94 47.37
CA LEU A 14 -41.60 23.57 47.22
C LEU A 14 -42.09 22.66 48.35
N ASP A 15 -42.03 23.11 49.60
CA ASP A 15 -42.53 22.40 50.78
C ASP A 15 -44.04 22.17 50.71
N ALA A 16 -44.78 23.11 50.10
CA ALA A 16 -46.20 23.00 49.83
C ALA A 16 -46.54 22.13 48.60
N LEU A 17 -45.52 21.53 47.95
CA LEU A 17 -45.66 20.70 46.76
C LEU A 17 -46.37 21.41 45.60
N ALA A 18 -46.11 22.71 45.41
CA ALA A 18 -46.71 23.49 44.34
C ALA A 18 -46.29 22.95 42.97
N PRO A 19 -47.21 22.51 42.09
CA PRO A 19 -46.84 21.87 40.83
C PRO A 19 -46.24 22.84 39.79
N SER A 20 -46.42 24.15 40.00
CA SER A 20 -45.97 25.20 39.10
C SER A 20 -45.69 26.48 39.87
N ILE A 21 -44.45 26.95 39.75
CA ILE A 21 -43.88 28.09 40.48
C ILE A 21 -43.35 29.10 39.46
N GLN A 22 -43.66 30.37 39.69
CA GLN A 22 -43.29 31.46 38.80
C GLN A 22 -42.41 32.47 39.54
N VAL A 23 -41.18 32.65 39.07
CA VAL A 23 -40.21 33.62 39.59
C VAL A 23 -40.54 35.01 39.05
N THR A 24 -40.59 36.01 39.92
CA THR A 24 -41.02 37.38 39.56
C THR A 24 -39.93 38.44 39.69
N THR A 25 -38.75 38.08 40.20
CA THR A 25 -37.57 38.95 40.33
C THR A 25 -36.32 38.09 40.44
N ASP A 26 -35.15 38.68 40.18
CA ASP A 26 -33.86 38.07 40.48
C ASP A 26 -33.68 37.93 41.99
N PHE A 27 -33.11 36.82 42.44
CA PHE A 27 -32.69 36.63 43.83
C PHE A 27 -31.57 35.59 43.95
N GLU A 28 -30.88 35.62 45.09
CA GLU A 28 -29.80 34.69 45.40
C GLU A 28 -30.31 33.43 46.11
N LEU A 29 -29.59 32.32 45.89
CA LEU A 29 -29.79 31.03 46.54
C LEU A 29 -28.60 30.72 47.46
N SER A 30 -28.90 30.67 48.75
CA SER A 30 -28.00 30.43 49.89
C SER A 30 -28.02 28.97 50.38
N SER A 31 -28.92 28.14 49.85
CA SER A 31 -29.06 26.73 50.22
C SER A 31 -29.51 25.88 49.04
N GLN A 32 -29.34 24.56 49.19
CA GLN A 32 -29.81 23.59 48.21
C GLN A 32 -31.33 23.51 48.24
N LEU A 33 -31.95 23.37 47.06
CA LEU A 33 -33.37 23.10 46.90
C LEU A 33 -33.56 21.64 46.46
N ASP A 34 -34.15 20.83 47.34
CA ASP A 34 -34.40 19.41 47.06
C ASP A 34 -35.74 19.22 46.35
N ILE A 35 -35.71 18.52 45.20
CA ILE A 35 -36.87 18.21 44.38
C ILE A 35 -37.19 16.71 44.51
N SER A 36 -38.37 16.39 45.02
CA SER A 36 -38.86 15.02 45.26
C SER A 36 -40.23 14.73 44.62
N TYR A 37 -40.76 15.70 43.88
CA TYR A 37 -42.02 15.61 43.13
C TYR A 37 -41.89 16.32 41.78
N ALA A 38 -42.94 16.26 40.96
CA ALA A 38 -42.98 16.96 39.68
C ALA A 38 -43.31 18.45 39.85
N VAL A 39 -42.41 19.33 39.41
CA VAL A 39 -42.58 20.80 39.50
C VAL A 39 -42.04 21.51 38.26
N LEU A 40 -42.81 22.48 37.78
CA LEU A 40 -42.37 23.48 36.79
C LEU A 40 -41.92 24.75 37.52
N ILE A 41 -40.72 25.24 37.21
CA ILE A 41 -40.24 26.55 37.63
C ILE A 41 -39.95 27.39 36.39
N GLU A 42 -40.62 28.54 36.29
CA GLU A 42 -40.50 29.45 35.15
C GLU A 42 -40.41 30.92 35.56
N SER A 43 -39.93 31.79 34.68
CA SER A 43 -40.02 33.24 34.89
C SER A 43 -41.40 33.78 34.53
N LEU A 44 -41.83 34.83 35.26
CA LEU A 44 -43.03 35.61 34.90
C LEU A 44 -42.91 36.29 33.53
N THR A 45 -41.69 36.65 33.12
CA THR A 45 -41.40 37.32 31.85
C THR A 45 -40.55 36.42 30.95
N PRO A 46 -41.15 35.55 30.11
CA PRO A 46 -40.41 34.64 29.22
C PRO A 46 -39.33 35.30 28.37
N ASP A 47 -39.61 36.49 27.83
CA ASP A 47 -38.69 37.24 26.96
C ASP A 47 -37.53 37.89 27.72
N ASN A 48 -37.64 38.01 29.04
CA ASN A 48 -36.61 38.54 29.94
C ASN A 48 -36.56 37.69 31.21
N PRO A 49 -35.93 36.50 31.13
CA PRO A 49 -35.95 35.54 32.20
C PRO A 49 -35.18 36.04 33.42
N PHE A 50 -35.74 35.80 34.61
CA PHE A 50 -35.10 36.16 35.87
C PHE A 50 -33.93 35.22 36.20
N VAL A 51 -33.03 35.71 37.05
CA VAL A 51 -31.79 35.05 37.44
C VAL A 51 -31.89 34.55 38.88
N LEU A 52 -31.67 33.24 39.05
CA LEU A 52 -31.38 32.63 40.34
C LEU A 52 -29.86 32.47 40.46
N THR A 53 -29.25 33.28 41.31
CA THR A 53 -27.78 33.36 41.43
C THR A 53 -27.31 32.60 42.66
N LYS A 54 -26.23 31.84 42.54
CA LYS A 54 -25.54 31.22 43.66
C LYS A 54 -24.92 32.28 44.57
N GLU A 55 -25.33 32.34 45.84
CA GLU A 55 -24.79 33.29 46.81
C GLU A 55 -23.27 33.07 47.02
N ASP A 56 -22.51 34.13 47.25
CA ASP A 56 -21.04 34.12 47.38
C ASP A 56 -20.47 33.11 48.40
N THR A 57 -21.25 32.74 49.40
CA THR A 57 -20.81 31.80 50.46
C THR A 57 -21.36 30.39 50.30
N TYR A 58 -22.16 30.13 49.26
CA TYR A 58 -22.86 28.88 49.07
C TYR A 58 -22.22 28.03 47.97
N PHE A 59 -21.54 26.93 48.31
CA PHE A 59 -20.72 26.16 47.36
C PHE A 59 -21.41 24.92 46.76
N ALA A 60 -22.53 24.46 47.33
CA ALA A 60 -23.22 23.22 46.94
C ALA A 60 -24.18 23.41 45.75
N HIS A 61 -25.02 22.40 45.47
CA HIS A 61 -25.90 22.40 44.29
C HIS A 61 -27.08 23.36 44.47
N LEU A 62 -27.46 24.15 43.45
CA LEU A 62 -28.68 24.96 43.56
C LEU A 62 -29.91 24.06 43.66
N PHE A 63 -29.99 23.05 42.80
CA PHE A 63 -31.08 22.06 42.80
C PHE A 63 -30.53 20.65 42.92
N CYS A 64 -31.15 19.85 43.78
CA CYS A 64 -30.90 18.41 43.88
C CYS A 64 -32.21 17.66 43.64
N ILE A 65 -32.27 16.92 42.53
CA ILE A 65 -33.45 16.15 42.14
C ILE A 65 -33.23 14.71 42.57
N THR A 66 -34.05 14.26 43.51
CA THR A 66 -33.97 12.92 44.09
C THR A 66 -34.87 11.94 43.35
N SER A 67 -34.76 10.65 43.68
CA SER A 67 -35.62 9.60 43.12
C SER A 67 -37.11 9.95 43.28
N GLY A 68 -37.85 9.94 42.16
CA GLY A 68 -39.27 10.34 42.10
C GLY A 68 -39.50 11.84 41.87
N GLY A 69 -38.47 12.67 41.98
CA GLY A 69 -38.52 14.09 41.64
C GLY A 69 -38.40 14.34 40.14
N ALA A 70 -39.13 15.35 39.65
CA ALA A 70 -39.06 15.80 38.28
C ALA A 70 -39.07 17.34 38.22
N LEU A 71 -37.96 17.94 37.82
CA LEU A 71 -37.85 19.39 37.67
C LEU A 71 -37.92 19.76 36.19
N THR A 72 -38.87 20.64 35.84
CA THR A 72 -38.85 21.35 34.56
C THR A 72 -38.47 22.79 34.82
N LEU A 73 -37.38 23.23 34.17
CA LEU A 73 -37.01 24.64 34.10
C LEU A 73 -37.44 25.18 32.75
N GLN A 74 -38.04 26.36 32.73
CA GLN A 74 -38.44 27.05 31.50
C GLN A 74 -38.21 28.55 31.61
N ASN A 75 -37.60 29.19 30.60
CA ASN A 75 -37.35 30.64 30.59
C ASN A 75 -36.77 31.16 31.93
N ILE A 76 -35.73 30.51 32.47
CA ILE A 76 -35.13 30.89 33.75
C ILE A 76 -33.61 30.77 33.64
N ILE A 77 -32.88 31.68 34.28
CA ILE A 77 -31.42 31.66 34.31
C ILE A 77 -30.95 31.13 35.67
N LEU A 78 -30.11 30.11 35.66
CA LEU A 78 -29.32 29.67 36.81
C LEU A 78 -27.89 30.16 36.62
N ASP A 79 -27.42 31.03 37.51
CA ASP A 79 -26.05 31.57 37.47
C ASP A 79 -25.24 31.05 38.66
N GLY A 80 -24.13 30.39 38.37
CA GLY A 80 -23.25 29.80 39.39
C GLY A 80 -22.29 30.77 40.05
N ASN A 81 -22.29 32.05 39.65
CA ASN A 81 -21.44 33.09 40.22
C ASN A 81 -19.97 32.65 40.32
N SER A 82 -19.40 32.14 39.22
CA SER A 82 -18.07 31.53 39.18
C SER A 82 -16.93 32.44 39.65
N GLN A 83 -17.16 33.76 39.71
CA GLN A 83 -16.16 34.75 40.14
C GLN A 83 -15.85 34.63 41.63
N THR A 84 -16.87 34.34 42.46
CA THR A 84 -16.71 34.14 43.90
C THR A 84 -16.56 32.65 44.27
N HIS A 85 -16.79 31.75 43.31
CA HIS A 85 -16.65 30.31 43.45
C HIS A 85 -15.45 29.77 42.64
N PRO A 86 -14.20 29.90 43.10
CA PRO A 86 -13.03 29.48 42.32
C PRO A 86 -13.01 27.95 42.07
N LEU A 87 -12.57 27.53 40.88
CA LEU A 87 -12.57 26.12 40.44
C LEU A 87 -11.83 25.16 41.40
N GLU A 88 -10.83 25.67 42.11
CA GLU A 88 -10.03 24.89 43.07
C GLU A 88 -10.77 24.56 44.36
N SER A 89 -11.87 25.26 44.67
CA SER A 89 -12.60 25.07 45.93
C SER A 89 -13.19 23.65 46.01
N PRO A 90 -12.87 22.85 47.03
CA PRO A 90 -13.27 21.44 47.10
C PRO A 90 -14.78 21.25 47.30
N GLU A 91 -15.47 22.27 47.80
CA GLU A 91 -16.90 22.25 48.08
C GLU A 91 -17.75 22.61 46.86
N ASN A 92 -17.15 23.17 45.81
CA ASN A 92 -17.86 23.57 44.61
C ASN A 92 -18.53 22.39 43.91
N ARG A 93 -19.84 22.52 43.66
CA ARG A 93 -20.69 21.55 42.99
C ARG A 93 -21.39 22.12 41.76
N SER A 94 -22.00 21.24 40.97
CA SER A 94 -22.86 21.55 39.82
C SER A 94 -24.02 22.47 40.17
N LEU A 95 -24.61 23.15 39.18
CA LEU A 95 -25.86 23.91 39.40
C LEU A 95 -27.02 22.97 39.72
N VAL A 96 -27.17 21.90 38.93
CA VAL A 96 -28.24 20.93 39.07
C VAL A 96 -27.66 19.53 39.19
N HIS A 97 -27.99 18.87 40.29
CA HIS A 97 -27.67 17.47 40.53
C HIS A 97 -28.92 16.62 40.38
N VAL A 98 -28.86 15.59 39.55
CA VAL A 98 -29.95 14.64 39.30
C VAL A 98 -29.49 13.28 39.82
N ASN A 99 -30.20 12.78 40.81
CA ASN A 99 -29.88 11.55 41.53
C ASN A 99 -31.13 10.64 41.61
N GLY A 100 -31.38 9.90 40.53
CA GLY A 100 -32.52 9.02 40.34
C GLY A 100 -33.82 9.70 39.89
N GLY A 101 -33.81 11.03 39.74
CA GLY A 101 -34.94 11.81 39.24
C GLY A 101 -34.83 12.22 37.77
N SER A 102 -35.61 13.21 37.36
CA SER A 102 -35.57 13.76 36.00
C SER A 102 -35.45 15.28 35.96
N LEU A 103 -34.55 15.79 35.11
CA LEU A 103 -34.45 17.20 34.76
C LEU A 103 -34.94 17.40 33.33
N THR A 104 -35.78 18.40 33.11
CA THR A 104 -36.10 18.93 31.78
C THR A 104 -35.66 20.38 31.69
N LEU A 105 -34.77 20.69 30.75
CA LEU A 105 -34.47 22.06 30.32
C LEU A 105 -35.32 22.36 29.09
N ALA A 106 -36.31 23.24 29.25
CA ALA A 106 -37.14 23.73 28.18
C ALA A 106 -36.52 24.99 27.54
N GLU A 107 -37.23 25.57 26.57
CA GLU A 107 -36.81 26.78 25.87
C GLU A 107 -36.55 27.96 26.82
N GLY A 108 -35.63 28.84 26.43
CA GLY A 108 -35.27 30.05 27.18
C GLY A 108 -34.48 29.83 28.48
N CYS A 109 -34.22 28.58 28.86
CA CYS A 109 -33.36 28.29 30.02
C CYS A 109 -31.89 28.58 29.76
N VAL A 110 -31.19 29.12 30.76
CA VAL A 110 -29.75 29.31 30.70
C VAL A 110 -29.10 28.80 31.98
N LEU A 111 -28.18 27.86 31.87
CA LEU A 111 -27.32 27.42 32.98
C LEU A 111 -25.91 27.92 32.70
N ARG A 112 -25.41 28.83 33.55
CA ARG A 112 -24.14 29.50 33.26
C ARG A 112 -23.24 29.78 34.44
N ASN A 113 -21.98 30.07 34.10
CA ASN A 113 -20.98 30.64 34.99
C ASN A 113 -20.83 29.85 36.30
N ASN A 114 -20.87 28.51 36.25
CA ASN A 114 -20.63 27.68 37.43
C ASN A 114 -19.26 27.01 37.38
N ASN A 115 -18.61 26.91 38.53
CA ASN A 115 -17.41 26.09 38.71
C ASN A 115 -17.75 24.90 39.61
N SER A 116 -17.32 23.69 39.21
CA SER A 116 -17.51 22.46 39.97
C SER A 116 -16.19 21.70 40.14
N ARG A 117 -15.96 21.17 41.35
CA ARG A 117 -14.73 20.41 41.64
C ARG A 117 -14.84 18.95 41.23
N LEU A 118 -15.93 18.28 41.55
CA LEU A 118 -15.97 16.80 41.53
C LEU A 118 -16.68 16.20 40.31
N GLU A 119 -17.60 16.96 39.73
CA GLU A 119 -18.63 16.46 38.83
C GLU A 119 -18.86 17.47 37.70
N GLY A 120 -20.00 17.36 36.99
CA GLY A 120 -20.32 18.31 35.94
C GLY A 120 -20.36 19.76 36.41
N GLY A 121 -20.04 20.70 35.52
CA GLY A 121 -20.11 22.13 35.83
C GLY A 121 -21.55 22.61 35.93
N ALA A 122 -22.37 22.41 34.89
CA ALA A 122 -23.78 22.80 34.93
C ALA A 122 -24.67 21.70 35.53
N ILE A 123 -24.62 20.50 34.94
CA ILE A 123 -25.51 19.39 35.27
C ILE A 123 -24.67 18.16 35.62
N SER A 124 -24.98 17.56 36.77
CA SER A 124 -24.44 16.27 37.21
C SER A 124 -25.60 15.27 37.29
N ALA A 125 -25.53 14.16 36.55
CA ALA A 125 -26.61 13.17 36.51
C ALA A 125 -26.08 11.75 36.78
N GLU A 126 -26.58 11.14 37.85
CA GLU A 126 -26.20 9.80 38.27
C GLU A 126 -27.39 8.97 38.80
N ASN A 127 -27.15 7.68 39.07
CA ASN A 127 -28.13 6.74 39.63
C ASN A 127 -29.42 6.60 38.81
N ARG A 128 -29.29 6.31 37.51
CA ARG A 128 -30.41 6.12 36.56
C ARG A 128 -31.27 7.39 36.36
N SER A 129 -30.64 8.55 36.44
CA SER A 129 -31.30 9.83 36.20
C SER A 129 -31.68 10.04 34.73
N GLN A 130 -32.66 10.89 34.51
CA GLN A 130 -33.06 11.32 33.17
C GLN A 130 -32.80 12.81 33.00
N VAL A 131 -32.09 13.18 31.94
CA VAL A 131 -31.88 14.59 31.57
C VAL A 131 -32.44 14.79 30.18
N LEU A 132 -33.41 15.68 30.05
CA LEU A 132 -34.02 16.08 28.79
C LEU A 132 -33.65 17.52 28.49
N ILE A 133 -32.99 17.76 27.37
CA ILE A 133 -32.65 19.11 26.90
C ILE A 133 -33.41 19.32 25.59
N ASN A 134 -34.53 20.02 25.69
CA ASN A 134 -35.41 20.38 24.59
C ASN A 134 -35.34 21.88 24.27
N GLY A 135 -34.33 22.55 24.78
CA GLY A 135 -34.08 23.97 24.61
C GLY A 135 -33.06 24.46 25.61
N GLY A 136 -32.75 25.75 25.49
CA GLY A 136 -31.86 26.43 26.41
C GLY A 136 -30.37 26.34 26.07
N THR A 137 -29.59 27.01 26.91
CA THR A 137 -28.17 27.26 26.70
C THR A 137 -27.38 26.88 27.95
N ILE A 138 -26.39 26.00 27.78
CA ILE A 138 -25.46 25.62 28.84
C ILE A 138 -24.10 26.23 28.51
N GLN A 139 -23.72 27.27 29.23
CA GLN A 139 -22.57 28.08 28.85
C GLN A 139 -21.62 28.50 29.97
N ASN A 140 -20.32 28.60 29.67
CA ASN A 140 -19.29 29.09 30.60
C ASN A 140 -19.24 28.31 31.93
N ASN A 141 -19.60 27.03 31.91
CA ASN A 141 -19.53 26.17 33.08
C ASN A 141 -18.22 25.37 33.05
N ARG A 142 -17.57 25.25 34.21
CA ARG A 142 -16.25 24.63 34.32
C ARG A 142 -16.29 23.49 35.32
N SER A 143 -15.70 22.35 34.95
CA SER A 143 -15.44 21.24 35.85
C SER A 143 -13.94 20.98 35.93
N SER A 144 -13.42 20.77 37.14
CA SER A 144 -12.01 20.40 37.30
C SER A 144 -11.72 18.93 36.95
N ARG A 145 -12.76 18.14 36.63
CA ARG A 145 -12.64 16.72 36.29
C ARG A 145 -13.20 16.39 34.91
N CYS A 146 -14.52 16.49 34.75
CA CYS A 146 -15.21 15.99 33.56
C CYS A 146 -16.55 16.74 33.38
N GLY A 147 -16.97 16.97 32.13
CA GLY A 147 -18.32 17.46 31.83
C GLY A 147 -18.56 18.90 32.26
N GLY A 148 -17.91 19.88 31.64
CA GLY A 148 -18.12 21.30 32.00
C GLY A 148 -19.60 21.69 31.89
N GLY A 149 -20.27 21.28 30.82
CA GLY A 149 -21.73 21.39 30.70
C GLY A 149 -22.46 20.25 31.43
N LEU A 150 -22.39 19.04 30.88
CA LEU A 150 -23.12 17.87 31.35
C LEU A 150 -22.17 16.72 31.71
N TRP A 151 -22.37 16.14 32.89
CA TRP A 151 -21.73 14.91 33.33
C TRP A 151 -22.78 13.81 33.53
N LEU A 152 -22.70 12.75 32.72
CA LEU A 152 -23.67 11.65 32.70
C LEU A 152 -23.02 10.33 33.15
N PHE A 153 -23.53 9.75 34.24
CA PHE A 153 -22.94 8.57 34.88
C PHE A 153 -23.99 7.58 35.41
N SER A 154 -23.55 6.40 35.89
CA SER A 154 -24.40 5.42 36.61
C SER A 154 -25.72 5.06 35.91
N GLN A 155 -25.65 4.64 34.63
CA GLN A 155 -26.81 4.23 33.82
C GLN A 155 -27.85 5.34 33.59
N SER A 156 -27.48 6.62 33.79
CA SER A 156 -28.35 7.76 33.51
C SER A 156 -28.48 7.98 32.00
N ILE A 157 -29.56 8.62 31.59
CA ILE A 157 -29.87 8.87 30.18
C ILE A 157 -29.95 10.38 29.96
N ALA A 158 -29.30 10.86 28.92
CA ALA A 158 -29.53 12.21 28.41
C ALA A 158 -30.18 12.14 27.03
N THR A 159 -31.23 12.93 26.83
CA THR A 159 -31.91 13.09 25.54
C THR A 159 -31.86 14.54 25.12
N LEU A 160 -31.26 14.79 23.97
CA LEU A 160 -30.97 16.10 23.43
C LEU A 160 -31.74 16.28 22.11
N SER A 161 -32.77 17.13 22.10
CA SER A 161 -33.55 17.45 20.89
C SER A 161 -33.32 18.87 20.31
N SER A 162 -32.99 19.86 21.15
CA SER A 162 -32.51 21.19 20.72
C SER A 162 -31.82 21.94 21.86
N GLY A 163 -30.95 22.89 21.53
CA GLY A 163 -30.25 23.74 22.49
C GLY A 163 -28.84 24.08 22.05
N SER A 164 -28.04 24.63 22.97
CA SER A 164 -26.63 24.94 22.68
C SER A 164 -25.71 24.75 23.89
N PHE A 165 -24.47 24.35 23.60
CA PHE A 165 -23.36 24.36 24.54
C PHE A 165 -22.29 25.33 24.05
N SER A 166 -21.77 26.18 24.95
CA SER A 166 -20.74 27.16 24.55
C SER A 166 -19.83 27.59 25.70
N GLY A 167 -18.53 27.67 25.47
CA GLY A 167 -17.58 28.16 26.47
C GLY A 167 -17.44 27.28 27.72
N ASN A 168 -17.95 26.04 27.70
CA ASN A 168 -17.76 25.12 28.82
C ASN A 168 -16.34 24.55 28.81
N GLU A 169 -15.80 24.27 29.99
CA GLU A 169 -14.44 23.78 30.14
C GLU A 169 -14.36 22.59 31.10
N SER A 170 -13.58 21.58 30.72
CA SER A 170 -13.12 20.53 31.62
C SER A 170 -11.91 19.81 31.02
N PRO A 171 -11.15 19.03 31.81
CA PRO A 171 -10.12 18.15 31.27
C PRO A 171 -10.62 17.06 30.31
N ARG A 172 -11.89 16.64 30.42
CA ARG A 172 -12.49 15.57 29.61
C ARG A 172 -13.98 15.82 29.39
N GLY A 173 -14.41 15.93 28.15
CA GLY A 173 -15.79 16.23 27.78
C GLY A 173 -16.13 17.64 28.23
N ARG A 174 -15.59 18.64 27.53
CA ARG A 174 -15.78 20.05 27.91
C ARG A 174 -17.25 20.42 27.93
N ASP A 175 -17.98 20.09 26.87
CA ASP A 175 -19.43 20.26 26.86
C ASP A 175 -20.10 19.06 27.52
N ILE A 176 -19.80 17.84 27.07
CA ILE A 176 -20.47 16.63 27.56
C ILE A 176 -19.45 15.54 27.87
N TYR A 177 -19.52 15.02 29.10
CA TYR A 177 -18.89 13.76 29.47
C TYR A 177 -19.96 12.69 29.64
N SER A 178 -19.89 11.64 28.82
CA SER A 178 -20.84 10.53 28.88
C SER A 178 -20.17 9.19 29.21
N ALA A 179 -20.53 8.63 30.36
CA ALA A 179 -20.26 7.25 30.74
C ALA A 179 -21.53 6.38 30.67
N SER A 180 -22.50 6.80 29.87
CA SER A 180 -23.83 6.18 29.75
C SER A 180 -24.46 6.55 28.40
N VAL A 181 -25.76 6.33 28.23
CA VAL A 181 -26.44 6.50 26.93
C VAL A 181 -26.81 7.96 26.68
N LEU A 182 -26.38 8.47 25.52
CA LEU A 182 -26.75 9.79 24.99
C LEU A 182 -27.62 9.63 23.75
N TYR A 183 -28.84 10.15 23.80
CA TYR A 183 -29.73 10.26 22.66
C TYR A 183 -29.68 11.67 22.10
N LEU A 184 -29.59 11.79 20.77
CA LEU A 184 -29.40 13.07 20.09
C LEU A 184 -30.26 13.13 18.83
N GLY A 185 -30.94 14.25 18.61
CA GLY A 185 -31.66 14.54 17.38
C GLY A 185 -31.88 16.05 17.23
N GLY A 186 -32.26 16.51 16.04
CA GLY A 186 -32.53 17.92 15.79
C GLY A 186 -31.26 18.72 15.49
N ASN A 187 -31.21 19.99 15.90
CA ASN A 187 -30.07 20.86 15.63
C ASN A 187 -29.21 21.11 16.87
N TRP A 188 -27.93 20.74 16.79
CA TRP A 188 -26.98 20.83 17.90
C TRP A 188 -25.65 21.45 17.51
N ILE A 189 -25.19 22.40 18.33
CA ILE A 189 -23.84 22.95 18.27
C ILE A 189 -23.13 22.57 19.57
N ILE A 190 -22.20 21.62 19.49
CA ILE A 190 -21.41 21.08 20.61
C ILE A 190 -19.93 21.18 20.23
N PRO A 191 -19.35 22.39 20.31
CA PRO A 191 -18.07 22.70 19.68
C PRO A 191 -16.86 22.35 20.54
N ASN A 192 -17.04 22.26 21.88
CA ASN A 192 -15.92 22.02 22.80
C ASN A 192 -15.74 20.54 23.09
N GLY A 193 -16.72 19.71 22.75
CA GLY A 193 -16.52 18.28 22.57
C GLY A 193 -17.35 17.37 23.48
N ILE A 194 -17.60 16.15 22.98
CA ILE A 194 -18.24 15.04 23.69
C ILE A 194 -17.20 13.96 23.96
N TYR A 195 -17.04 13.59 25.23
CA TYR A 195 -16.20 12.47 25.66
C TYR A 195 -17.05 11.23 25.94
N LEU A 196 -16.85 10.17 25.14
CA LEU A 196 -17.55 8.89 25.29
C LEU A 196 -16.67 7.89 26.03
N LYS A 197 -16.98 7.55 27.29
CA LYS A 197 -16.08 6.76 28.14
C LYS A 197 -15.78 5.35 27.61
N ASN A 198 -16.79 4.65 27.10
CA ASN A 198 -16.70 3.27 26.65
C ASN A 198 -17.70 3.01 25.50
N ASP A 199 -17.72 1.78 25.01
CA ASP A 199 -18.63 1.30 23.94
C ASP A 199 -20.12 1.44 24.28
N SER A 200 -20.45 1.33 25.57
CA SER A 200 -21.81 1.53 26.07
C SER A 200 -22.23 3.01 26.05
N SER A 201 -21.29 3.95 25.84
CA SER A 201 -21.55 5.39 25.76
C SER A 201 -21.90 5.91 24.35
N VAL A 202 -22.06 5.06 23.34
CA VAL A 202 -22.34 5.49 21.95
C VAL A 202 -23.53 6.45 21.82
N ILE A 203 -23.41 7.43 20.91
CA ILE A 203 -24.47 8.39 20.59
C ILE A 203 -25.56 7.68 19.78
N ARG A 204 -26.80 7.79 20.23
CA ARG A 204 -27.97 7.19 19.56
C ARG A 204 -28.80 8.28 18.91
N LEU A 205 -28.94 8.21 17.59
CA LEU A 205 -29.71 9.19 16.84
C LEU A 205 -31.20 8.84 16.89
N ILE A 206 -32.02 9.80 17.33
CA ILE A 206 -33.47 9.65 17.50
C ILE A 206 -34.28 10.43 16.46
N SER A 207 -33.64 11.34 15.74
CA SER A 207 -34.21 12.07 14.60
C SER A 207 -33.06 12.63 13.74
N PRO A 208 -33.34 13.10 12.51
CA PRO A 208 -32.31 13.68 11.65
C PRO A 208 -31.56 14.85 12.30
N LEU A 209 -30.28 14.95 12.01
CA LEU A 209 -29.45 16.13 12.22
C LEU A 209 -29.62 17.11 11.06
N THR A 210 -29.22 18.37 11.30
CA THR A 210 -29.27 19.43 10.30
C THR A 210 -27.86 19.73 9.76
N GLU A 211 -27.77 20.39 8.61
CA GLU A 211 -26.48 20.81 8.02
C GLU A 211 -25.69 21.79 8.90
N THR A 212 -26.36 22.48 9.83
CA THR A 212 -25.71 23.37 10.80
C THR A 212 -25.24 22.66 12.07
N SER A 213 -25.57 21.38 12.22
CA SER A 213 -25.21 20.62 13.41
C SER A 213 -23.72 20.30 13.41
N MET A 214 -23.10 20.43 14.58
CA MET A 214 -21.68 20.15 14.80
C MET A 214 -21.51 19.42 16.13
N ILE A 215 -21.04 18.19 16.05
CA ILE A 215 -20.79 17.30 17.18
C ILE A 215 -19.29 17.00 17.19
N GLN A 216 -18.52 17.78 17.95
CA GLN A 216 -17.10 17.51 18.14
C GLN A 216 -16.92 16.32 19.08
N LEU A 217 -16.20 15.29 18.65
CA LEU A 217 -15.80 14.18 19.51
C LEU A 217 -14.44 14.50 20.17
N GLU A 218 -14.28 14.08 21.42
CA GLU A 218 -12.98 14.12 22.11
C GLU A 218 -12.31 12.76 22.15
N ASN A 219 -10.98 12.76 22.30
CA ASN A 219 -10.22 11.53 22.51
C ASN A 219 -10.60 10.88 23.84
N SER A 220 -11.19 9.70 23.75
CA SER A 220 -11.45 8.82 24.88
C SER A 220 -10.77 7.48 24.69
N SER A 221 -10.83 6.60 25.69
CA SER A 221 -10.38 5.21 25.53
C SER A 221 -11.20 4.41 24.52
N TYR A 222 -12.40 4.89 24.18
CA TYR A 222 -13.27 4.27 23.19
C TYR A 222 -13.09 4.91 21.81
N VAL A 223 -13.00 6.23 21.77
CA VAL A 223 -12.68 7.01 20.58
C VAL A 223 -11.16 7.21 20.51
N SER A 224 -10.44 6.12 20.28
CA SER A 224 -9.00 6.11 20.06
C SER A 224 -8.65 5.23 18.88
N THR A 225 -7.63 5.62 18.12
CA THR A 225 -7.09 4.76 17.06
C THR A 225 -6.28 3.61 17.65
N ASN A 226 -6.35 2.43 17.01
CA ASN A 226 -5.50 1.29 17.35
C ASN A 226 -4.51 1.00 16.20
N PRO A 227 -3.41 0.26 16.47
CA PRO A 227 -2.45 -0.12 15.45
C PRO A 227 -3.06 -0.95 14.31
N GLU A 228 -4.14 -1.68 14.56
CA GLU A 228 -4.83 -2.47 13.53
C GLU A 228 -5.70 -1.63 12.58
N GLY A 229 -5.97 -0.36 12.90
CA GLY A 229 -6.77 0.53 12.07
C GLY A 229 -8.25 0.18 11.98
N CYS A 230 -8.79 -0.44 13.03
CA CYS A 230 -10.21 -0.82 13.10
C CYS A 230 -11.10 0.43 13.14
N SER A 231 -12.21 0.39 12.40
CA SER A 231 -13.21 1.47 12.47
C SER A 231 -13.77 1.61 13.89
N VAL A 232 -14.04 2.85 14.30
CA VAL A 232 -14.58 3.18 15.63
C VAL A 232 -16.03 3.62 15.48
N LEU A 233 -16.95 2.95 16.18
CA LEU A 233 -18.37 3.31 16.20
C LEU A 233 -18.61 4.54 17.08
N VAL A 234 -19.18 5.61 16.53
CA VAL A 234 -19.43 6.86 17.28
C VAL A 234 -20.90 7.23 17.34
N GLY A 235 -21.69 6.78 16.37
CA GLY A 235 -23.14 7.01 16.31
C GLY A 235 -23.89 5.79 15.79
N THR A 236 -25.11 5.56 16.27
CA THR A 236 -25.98 4.47 15.80
C THR A 236 -27.45 4.89 15.77
N THR A 237 -28.23 4.19 14.94
CA THR A 237 -29.68 4.35 14.82
C THR A 237 -30.45 3.93 16.08
N THR A 238 -31.71 4.32 16.12
CA THR A 238 -32.71 3.79 17.06
C THR A 238 -33.87 3.16 16.31
N ALA A 239 -34.82 2.54 17.02
CA ALA A 239 -36.01 1.98 16.38
C ALA A 239 -36.87 3.06 15.69
N ASP A 240 -36.90 4.27 16.25
CA ASP A 240 -37.69 5.40 15.73
C ASP A 240 -36.98 6.13 14.58
N TYR A 241 -35.66 5.97 14.45
CA TYR A 241 -34.85 6.52 13.36
C TYR A 241 -33.86 5.45 12.84
N PRO A 242 -34.33 4.50 12.02
CA PRO A 242 -33.62 3.26 11.69
C PRO A 242 -32.60 3.37 10.55
N LEU A 243 -32.54 4.49 9.84
CA LEU A 243 -31.58 4.75 8.76
C LEU A 243 -30.99 6.15 8.92
N LEU A 244 -29.66 6.24 8.84
CA LEU A 244 -28.92 7.49 8.93
C LEU A 244 -28.67 8.07 7.54
N THR A 245 -28.54 9.39 7.50
CA THR A 245 -28.25 10.17 6.30
C THR A 245 -26.81 10.64 6.28
N GLN A 246 -26.33 11.06 5.11
CA GLN A 246 -24.99 11.65 5.01
C GLN A 246 -24.85 12.92 5.88
N THR A 247 -25.93 13.70 6.03
CA THR A 247 -25.99 14.84 6.94
C THR A 247 -25.71 14.42 8.38
N ASP A 248 -26.26 13.28 8.81
CA ASP A 248 -26.00 12.74 10.15
C ASP A 248 -24.51 12.42 10.34
N ALA A 249 -23.86 11.76 9.37
CA ALA A 249 -22.44 11.47 9.46
C ALA A 249 -21.55 12.73 9.40
N THR A 250 -21.88 13.70 8.54
CA THR A 250 -21.11 14.94 8.38
C THR A 250 -21.15 15.80 9.64
N ALA A 251 -22.20 15.73 10.44
CA ALA A 251 -22.28 16.43 11.72
C ALA A 251 -21.29 15.90 12.78
N PHE A 252 -20.72 14.70 12.63
CA PHE A 252 -19.75 14.13 13.56
C PHE A 252 -18.33 14.49 13.17
N HIS A 253 -17.72 15.34 13.99
CA HIS A 253 -16.33 15.75 13.82
C HIS A 253 -15.42 14.87 14.67
N LYS A 254 -14.47 14.21 14.01
CA LYS A 254 -13.46 13.37 14.65
C LYS A 254 -12.55 14.19 15.60
N PRO A 255 -11.92 13.55 16.59
CA PRO A 255 -10.86 14.18 17.36
C PRO A 255 -9.71 14.67 16.46
N VAL A 256 -9.01 15.72 16.89
CA VAL A 256 -7.85 16.25 16.14
C VAL A 256 -6.63 15.35 16.33
N ASP A 257 -6.37 14.95 17.57
CA ASP A 257 -5.22 14.14 17.94
C ASP A 257 -5.44 12.67 17.58
N CYS A 258 -4.40 11.99 17.08
CA CYS A 258 -4.39 10.55 16.75
C CYS A 258 -5.30 10.09 15.59
N PHE A 259 -6.18 10.93 15.05
CA PHE A 259 -7.08 10.64 13.92
C PHE A 259 -6.66 11.35 12.62
N ASN A 260 -5.37 11.68 12.45
CA ASN A 260 -4.89 12.21 11.18
C ASN A 260 -5.03 11.15 10.08
N GLY A 261 -5.61 11.54 8.95
CA GLY A 261 -5.94 10.62 7.85
C GLY A 261 -7.05 9.62 8.14
N TRP A 262 -7.90 9.89 9.13
CA TRP A 262 -9.19 9.22 9.33
C TRP A 262 -10.32 10.11 8.84
N GLU A 263 -11.43 9.50 8.46
CA GLU A 263 -12.65 10.15 8.00
C GLU A 263 -13.88 9.61 8.73
N THR A 264 -14.92 10.43 8.81
CA THR A 264 -16.24 10.02 9.29
C THR A 264 -17.05 9.51 8.10
N ARG A 265 -17.62 8.31 8.22
CA ARG A 265 -18.48 7.72 7.19
C ARG A 265 -19.67 6.99 7.80
N LEU A 266 -20.66 6.69 6.95
CA LEU A 266 -21.68 5.70 7.25
C LEU A 266 -21.17 4.29 6.96
N THR A 267 -21.73 3.31 7.67
CA THR A 267 -21.67 1.91 7.26
C THR A 267 -22.51 1.68 6.00
N ASP A 268 -22.24 0.61 5.26
CA ASP A 268 -22.91 0.31 3.98
C ASP A 268 -24.44 0.13 4.14
N ASP A 269 -24.89 -0.33 5.31
CA ASP A 269 -26.29 -0.48 5.67
C ASP A 269 -26.93 0.82 6.22
N SER A 270 -26.15 1.90 6.33
CA SER A 270 -26.56 3.21 6.86
C SER A 270 -27.11 3.18 8.30
N THR A 271 -26.69 2.22 9.13
CA THR A 271 -27.15 2.12 10.53
C THR A 271 -26.19 2.72 11.57
N GLN A 272 -24.97 3.04 11.15
CA GLN A 272 -23.90 3.50 12.04
C GLN A 272 -23.09 4.63 11.41
N VAL A 273 -22.67 5.56 12.26
CA VAL A 273 -21.60 6.53 11.98
C VAL A 273 -20.31 5.98 12.57
N ILE A 274 -19.29 5.83 11.73
CA ILE A 274 -17.99 5.30 12.12
C ILE A 274 -16.86 6.26 11.73
N LEU A 275 -15.80 6.26 12.52
CA LEU A 275 -14.51 6.81 12.13
C LEU A 275 -13.68 5.68 11.51
N THR A 276 -13.14 5.89 10.32
CA THR A 276 -12.33 4.88 9.60
C THR A 276 -11.06 5.51 9.01
N PRO A 277 -9.97 4.76 8.80
CA PRO A 277 -8.85 5.27 8.01
C PRO A 277 -9.32 5.64 6.60
N ALA A 278 -8.95 6.82 6.13
CA ALA A 278 -9.24 7.25 4.76
C ALA A 278 -8.34 6.47 3.78
N SER A 279 -8.91 6.10 2.63
CA SER A 279 -8.18 5.42 1.56
C SER A 279 -7.62 6.44 0.57
N TYR A 280 -6.30 6.44 0.42
CA TYR A 280 -5.56 7.29 -0.51
C TYR A 280 -5.12 6.51 -1.74
N GLN A 281 -5.14 7.18 -2.90
CA GLN A 281 -4.73 6.61 -4.18
C GLN A 281 -3.24 6.87 -4.46
N ILE A 282 -2.57 5.88 -5.04
CA ILE A 282 -1.24 5.99 -5.62
C ILE A 282 -1.35 5.73 -7.12
N GLN A 283 -1.09 6.76 -7.92
CA GLN A 283 -1.00 6.66 -9.37
C GLN A 283 0.46 6.46 -9.77
N TYR A 284 0.73 5.49 -10.63
CA TYR A 284 2.07 5.17 -11.12
C TYR A 284 2.20 5.52 -12.60
N GLU A 285 3.15 6.38 -12.92
CA GLU A 285 3.37 6.96 -14.24
C GLU A 285 4.71 6.53 -14.84
N ASN A 286 4.83 6.67 -16.17
CA ASN A 286 6.04 6.35 -16.93
C ASN A 286 6.53 4.90 -16.82
N LEU A 287 5.57 3.96 -16.71
CA LEU A 287 5.86 2.53 -16.61
C LEU A 287 6.40 1.92 -17.91
N MET A 288 6.21 2.55 -19.08
CA MET A 288 6.64 2.02 -20.38
C MET A 288 6.18 0.56 -20.60
N GLU A 289 4.91 0.29 -20.26
CA GLU A 289 4.29 -1.05 -20.29
C GLU A 289 4.84 -2.08 -19.29
N ALA A 290 5.81 -1.70 -18.44
CA ALA A 290 6.28 -2.56 -17.35
C ALA A 290 5.15 -2.86 -16.36
N ALA A 291 5.07 -4.13 -15.94
CA ALA A 291 4.13 -4.54 -14.90
C ALA A 291 4.50 -3.90 -13.56
N ASN A 292 3.51 -3.31 -12.87
CA ASN A 292 3.71 -2.69 -11.57
C ASN A 292 3.20 -3.61 -10.44
N PRO A 293 4.07 -4.10 -9.54
CA PRO A 293 3.66 -4.96 -8.41
C PRO A 293 3.16 -4.17 -7.19
N ASN A 294 3.24 -2.84 -7.21
CA ASN A 294 2.90 -2.00 -6.05
C ASN A 294 1.39 -1.75 -5.94
N PRO A 295 0.85 -1.60 -4.71
CA PRO A 295 -0.59 -1.38 -4.52
C PRO A 295 -1.02 0.00 -5.02
N ALA A 296 -2.24 0.07 -5.57
CA ALA A 296 -2.81 1.34 -6.05
C ALA A 296 -3.38 2.21 -4.92
N THR A 297 -3.50 1.69 -3.70
CA THR A 297 -4.09 2.39 -2.56
C THR A 297 -3.37 2.11 -1.26
N TYR A 298 -3.43 3.06 -0.33
CA TYR A 298 -2.93 2.90 1.03
C TYR A 298 -3.76 3.74 2.01
N THR A 299 -3.57 3.53 3.30
CA THR A 299 -4.22 4.27 4.39
C THR A 299 -3.18 4.78 5.38
N SER A 300 -3.56 5.69 6.27
CA SER A 300 -2.68 6.20 7.34
C SER A 300 -2.20 5.10 8.31
N VAL A 301 -2.93 3.98 8.40
CA VAL A 301 -2.58 2.84 9.26
C VAL A 301 -1.79 1.76 8.54
N THR A 302 -1.59 1.88 7.22
CA THR A 302 -0.76 0.94 6.45
C THR A 302 0.65 0.93 7.06
N PRO A 303 1.27 -0.24 7.32
CA PRO A 303 2.68 -0.31 7.71
C PRO A 303 3.57 0.34 6.66
N ASP A 304 4.86 0.52 6.97
CA ASP A 304 5.83 1.05 6.01
C ASP A 304 5.72 0.30 4.66
N LEU A 305 5.29 1.02 3.63
CA LEU A 305 5.07 0.48 2.29
C LEU A 305 6.30 0.76 1.43
N CYS A 306 7.22 -0.20 1.38
CA CYS A 306 8.38 -0.11 0.50
C CYS A 306 8.03 -0.50 -0.93
N LEU A 307 8.34 0.43 -1.85
CA LEU A 307 8.01 0.30 -3.26
C LEU A 307 9.00 -0.62 -3.95
N LEU A 308 8.45 -1.63 -4.61
CA LEU A 308 9.16 -2.59 -5.42
C LEU A 308 9.42 -2.03 -6.82
N SER A 309 10.46 -2.52 -7.48
CA SER A 309 10.74 -2.21 -8.88
C SER A 309 9.63 -2.76 -9.80
N PRO A 310 9.27 -2.04 -10.87
CA PRO A 310 8.48 -2.60 -11.96
C PRO A 310 9.18 -3.79 -12.63
N GLY A 311 8.42 -4.53 -13.45
CA GLY A 311 8.97 -5.60 -14.28
C GLY A 311 10.11 -5.12 -15.21
N PRO A 312 11.04 -6.01 -15.60
CA PRO A 312 12.19 -5.62 -16.42
C PRO A 312 11.76 -5.14 -17.80
N LEU A 313 12.50 -4.16 -18.32
CA LEU A 313 12.33 -3.63 -19.68
C LEU A 313 13.63 -3.84 -20.46
N GLN A 314 13.51 -4.40 -21.65
CA GLN A 314 14.66 -4.62 -22.51
C GLN A 314 15.29 -3.28 -22.90
N GLY A 315 16.61 -3.15 -22.72
CA GLY A 315 17.34 -1.93 -23.06
C GLY A 315 17.25 -0.82 -22.00
N TYR A 316 16.62 -1.06 -20.85
CA TYR A 316 16.46 -0.06 -19.80
C TYR A 316 16.79 -0.63 -18.41
N ARG A 317 17.40 0.21 -17.57
CA ARG A 317 17.61 -0.06 -16.14
C ARG A 317 16.71 0.86 -15.32
N PHE A 318 15.97 0.28 -14.36
CA PHE A 318 15.12 1.04 -13.45
C PHE A 318 15.98 1.78 -12.41
N LEU A 319 15.77 3.09 -12.28
CA LEU A 319 16.48 3.96 -11.35
C LEU A 319 15.74 4.16 -10.03
N GLY A 320 14.40 4.09 -10.03
CA GLY A 320 13.57 4.32 -8.85
C GLY A 320 12.25 5.02 -9.14
N TRP A 321 11.44 5.13 -8.10
CA TRP A 321 10.19 5.91 -8.09
C TRP A 321 10.45 7.34 -7.60
N TYR A 322 9.83 8.34 -8.24
CA TYR A 322 10.01 9.75 -7.90
C TYR A 322 8.67 10.47 -7.78
N ASN A 323 8.59 11.50 -6.95
CA ASN A 323 7.38 12.30 -6.75
C ASN A 323 7.16 13.41 -7.82
N ALA A 324 7.96 13.43 -8.88
CA ALA A 324 7.85 14.40 -9.96
C ALA A 324 8.38 13.81 -11.29
N PRO A 325 7.82 14.22 -12.45
CA PRO A 325 8.23 13.72 -13.76
C PRO A 325 9.70 14.04 -14.09
N ALA A 326 10.20 15.22 -13.69
CA ALA A 326 11.60 15.61 -13.76
C ALA A 326 12.05 16.22 -12.41
N GLY A 327 13.30 15.96 -11.99
CA GLY A 327 13.81 16.44 -10.69
C GLY A 327 13.24 15.66 -9.48
N GLY A 328 12.74 16.31 -8.44
CA GLY A 328 12.06 15.63 -7.33
C GLY A 328 12.91 14.71 -6.46
N THR A 329 12.25 14.08 -5.49
CA THR A 329 12.86 13.18 -4.51
C THR A 329 12.50 11.73 -4.84
N GLN A 330 13.49 10.85 -4.74
CA GLN A 330 13.26 9.41 -4.86
C GLN A 330 12.46 8.92 -3.66
N ILE A 331 11.37 8.20 -3.94
CA ILE A 331 10.51 7.59 -2.93
C ILE A 331 10.77 6.08 -2.99
N SER A 332 11.43 5.55 -1.97
CA SER A 332 11.67 4.10 -1.84
C SER A 332 10.66 3.43 -0.92
N CYS A 333 10.16 4.14 0.09
CA CYS A 333 9.11 3.66 0.98
C CYS A 333 8.20 4.82 1.42
N LEU A 334 6.91 4.52 1.64
CA LEU A 334 5.98 5.39 2.33
C LEU A 334 5.93 4.97 3.80
N ALA A 335 6.25 5.89 4.72
CA ALA A 335 6.24 5.59 6.15
C ALA A 335 4.80 5.42 6.68
N HIS A 336 4.64 4.57 7.70
CA HIS A 336 3.41 4.47 8.47
C HIS A 336 2.93 5.85 8.95
N GLY A 337 1.63 6.12 8.86
CA GLY A 337 1.04 7.43 9.14
C GLY A 337 1.00 8.39 7.96
N SER A 338 1.55 8.04 6.79
CA SER A 338 1.48 8.87 5.58
C SER A 338 0.03 9.10 5.14
N THR A 339 -0.27 10.28 4.61
CA THR A 339 -1.62 10.65 4.12
C THR A 339 -1.56 11.34 2.77
N GLY A 340 -2.69 11.34 2.06
CA GLY A 340 -2.88 12.07 0.80
C GLY A 340 -2.67 11.23 -0.46
N ASN A 341 -3.28 11.65 -1.57
CA ASN A 341 -3.08 10.97 -2.84
C ASN A 341 -1.69 11.28 -3.41
N LEU A 342 -1.08 10.30 -4.09
CA LEU A 342 0.26 10.40 -4.65
C LEU A 342 0.26 10.08 -6.15
N ILE A 343 1.15 10.76 -6.89
CA ILE A 343 1.53 10.38 -8.25
C ILE A 343 3.03 10.12 -8.23
N LEU A 344 3.43 8.89 -8.58
CA LEU A 344 4.81 8.43 -8.59
C LEU A 344 5.24 8.10 -10.01
N TYR A 345 6.42 8.56 -10.39
CA TYR A 345 6.97 8.43 -11.73
C TYR A 345 8.13 7.42 -11.70
N ALA A 346 8.03 6.37 -12.51
CA ALA A 346 9.15 5.47 -12.74
C ALA A 346 10.24 6.19 -13.53
N ARG A 347 11.50 6.05 -13.09
CA ARG A 347 12.66 6.48 -13.87
C ARG A 347 13.44 5.31 -14.41
N TRP A 348 13.84 5.48 -15.65
CA TRP A 348 14.59 4.51 -16.41
C TRP A 348 15.80 5.22 -17.03
N GLU A 349 16.88 4.49 -17.21
CA GLU A 349 17.99 4.90 -18.07
C GLU A 349 18.21 3.82 -19.12
N GLU A 350 18.64 4.22 -20.31
CA GLU A 350 19.04 3.28 -21.35
C GLU A 350 20.23 2.46 -20.85
N PHE A 351 20.11 1.14 -20.95
CA PHE A 351 21.14 0.21 -20.54
C PHE A 351 21.28 -0.87 -21.60
N VAL A 352 22.44 -0.89 -22.24
CA VAL A 352 22.82 -1.93 -23.17
C VAL A 352 23.73 -2.89 -22.41
N GLU A 353 23.27 -4.13 -22.22
CA GLU A 353 24.12 -5.19 -21.69
C GLU A 353 25.16 -5.55 -22.76
N GLU A 354 26.44 -5.63 -22.39
CA GLU A 354 27.55 -5.88 -23.31
C GLU A 354 28.37 -7.10 -22.86
N TYR A 355 28.86 -7.89 -23.82
CA TYR A 355 29.76 -9.03 -23.60
C TYR A 355 31.08 -8.84 -24.33
N THR A 356 32.12 -9.54 -23.90
CA THR A 356 33.48 -9.41 -24.45
C THR A 356 33.99 -10.70 -25.06
N ILE A 357 34.54 -10.62 -26.28
CA ILE A 357 35.40 -11.66 -26.86
C ILE A 357 36.86 -11.38 -26.45
N SER A 358 37.47 -12.32 -25.72
CA SER A 358 38.86 -12.23 -25.29
C SER A 358 39.73 -13.23 -26.05
N PHE A 359 40.88 -12.77 -26.55
CA PHE A 359 41.80 -13.58 -27.36
C PHE A 359 43.07 -13.92 -26.58
N PHE A 360 43.44 -15.21 -26.58
CA PHE A 360 44.59 -15.72 -25.85
C PHE A 360 45.56 -16.43 -26.80
N GLY A 361 46.83 -16.02 -26.77
CA GLY A 361 47.88 -16.62 -27.61
C GLY A 361 48.19 -18.08 -27.32
N ASN A 362 47.72 -18.62 -26.18
CA ASN A 362 47.87 -20.02 -25.80
C ASN A 362 49.33 -20.52 -25.94
N ASP A 363 50.24 -19.73 -25.38
CA ASP A 363 51.68 -19.75 -25.65
C ASP A 363 52.51 -19.79 -24.36
N SER A 364 52.03 -20.55 -23.37
CA SER A 364 52.68 -20.74 -22.07
C SER A 364 54.14 -21.22 -22.12
N CYS A 365 54.62 -21.68 -23.29
CA CYS A 365 56.01 -21.99 -23.58
C CYS A 365 56.63 -21.05 -24.64
N CYS A 366 57.87 -20.60 -24.40
CA CYS A 366 58.63 -19.80 -25.35
C CYS A 366 58.90 -20.56 -26.68
N PRO A 367 58.83 -19.90 -27.85
CA PRO A 367 58.59 -18.47 -28.06
C PRO A 367 57.10 -18.08 -27.98
N LYS A 368 56.84 -16.92 -27.35
CA LYS A 368 55.49 -16.32 -27.25
C LYS A 368 54.93 -15.94 -28.62
N ALA A 369 53.61 -15.97 -28.73
CA ALA A 369 52.87 -15.48 -29.89
C ALA A 369 52.86 -13.94 -29.91
N CYS A 370 52.72 -13.38 -31.11
CA CYS A 370 52.47 -11.96 -31.34
C CYS A 370 51.29 -11.78 -32.29
N CYS A 371 50.83 -10.54 -32.44
CA CYS A 371 49.64 -10.21 -33.24
C CYS A 371 48.36 -10.90 -32.72
N ILE A 372 48.23 -11.03 -31.40
CA ILE A 372 46.94 -11.40 -30.77
C ILE A 372 46.03 -10.18 -30.84
N PRO A 373 44.77 -10.31 -31.30
CA PRO A 373 43.81 -9.20 -31.31
C PRO A 373 43.52 -8.69 -29.89
N GLU A 374 43.18 -7.40 -29.79
CA GLU A 374 42.61 -6.83 -28.56
C GLU A 374 41.19 -7.39 -28.33
N PRO A 375 40.70 -7.42 -27.07
CA PRO A 375 39.33 -7.82 -26.78
C PRO A 375 38.28 -6.97 -27.51
N VAL A 376 37.16 -7.59 -27.90
CA VAL A 376 36.05 -6.93 -28.61
C VAL A 376 34.81 -6.96 -27.74
N THR A 377 34.25 -5.80 -27.42
CA THR A 377 32.99 -5.65 -26.68
C THR A 377 31.82 -5.55 -27.66
N VAL A 378 30.72 -6.23 -27.34
CA VAL A 378 29.56 -6.41 -28.22
C VAL A 378 28.28 -6.28 -27.39
N PRO A 379 27.32 -5.43 -27.80
CA PRO A 379 25.99 -5.42 -27.22
C PRO A 379 25.30 -6.80 -27.28
N PHE A 380 24.51 -7.13 -26.27
CA PHE A 380 23.71 -8.36 -26.18
C PHE A 380 23.01 -8.66 -27.50
N GLY A 381 23.22 -9.88 -28.02
CA GLY A 381 22.55 -10.38 -29.22
C GLY A 381 22.91 -9.68 -30.54
N GLN A 382 23.80 -8.68 -30.56
CA GLN A 382 24.27 -8.08 -31.81
C GLN A 382 25.34 -8.95 -32.48
N PRO A 383 25.33 -9.11 -33.82
CA PRO A 383 26.34 -9.87 -34.52
C PRO A 383 27.72 -9.23 -34.38
N VAL A 384 28.76 -10.06 -34.32
CA VAL A 384 30.15 -9.61 -34.17
C VAL A 384 31.07 -10.39 -35.09
N THR A 385 31.97 -9.68 -35.76
CA THR A 385 33.00 -10.30 -36.60
C THR A 385 34.29 -10.44 -35.80
N ILE A 386 34.82 -11.67 -35.74
CA ILE A 386 36.13 -11.96 -35.17
C ILE A 386 37.19 -11.20 -35.97
N PRO A 387 38.12 -10.46 -35.33
CA PRO A 387 39.16 -9.73 -36.04
C PRO A 387 39.90 -10.60 -37.04
N ASP A 388 40.05 -10.11 -38.27
CA ASP A 388 40.74 -10.80 -39.37
C ASP A 388 42.29 -10.79 -39.22
N VAL A 389 42.76 -10.63 -37.98
CA VAL A 389 44.19 -10.65 -37.66
C VAL A 389 44.58 -12.10 -37.42
N THR A 390 45.54 -12.59 -38.20
CA THR A 390 46.12 -13.93 -37.99
C THR A 390 47.32 -13.85 -37.01
N PRO A 391 47.23 -14.51 -35.84
CA PRO A 391 48.33 -14.61 -34.89
C PRO A 391 49.60 -15.22 -35.47
N LYS A 392 50.76 -14.80 -34.96
CA LYS A 392 52.07 -15.28 -35.41
C LYS A 392 52.87 -15.84 -34.24
N ARG A 393 53.48 -17.00 -34.43
CA ARG A 393 54.36 -17.62 -33.42
C ARG A 393 55.52 -18.35 -34.09
N LYS A 394 56.75 -18.09 -33.64
CA LYS A 394 57.97 -18.65 -34.26
C LYS A 394 57.92 -20.19 -34.26
N LYS A 395 58.22 -20.80 -35.41
CA LYS A 395 58.15 -22.27 -35.67
C LYS A 395 56.75 -22.89 -35.48
N HIS A 396 55.69 -22.08 -35.51
CA HIS A 396 54.32 -22.55 -35.42
C HIS A 396 53.45 -21.84 -36.46
N CYS A 397 52.46 -22.56 -36.98
CA CYS A 397 51.40 -21.99 -37.81
C CYS A 397 50.11 -21.95 -36.99
N PHE A 398 49.47 -20.78 -36.97
CA PHE A 398 48.13 -20.62 -36.43
C PHE A 398 47.16 -21.45 -37.27
N ARG A 399 46.21 -22.12 -36.61
CA ARG A 399 45.18 -22.93 -37.25
C ARG A 399 43.81 -22.31 -37.10
N VAL A 400 43.34 -22.17 -35.87
CA VAL A 400 42.01 -21.64 -35.55
C VAL A 400 42.03 -20.97 -34.18
N TRP A 401 41.03 -20.14 -33.92
CA TRP A 401 40.61 -19.79 -32.58
C TRP A 401 39.76 -20.93 -32.02
N ASN A 402 39.93 -21.29 -30.76
CA ASN A 402 39.15 -22.37 -30.14
C ASN A 402 38.67 -21.97 -28.73
N THR A 403 37.49 -22.44 -28.34
CA THR A 403 36.95 -22.18 -26.99
C THR A 403 37.61 -23.01 -25.88
N ASP A 404 38.32 -24.08 -26.22
CA ASP A 404 39.19 -24.85 -25.31
C ASP A 404 40.66 -24.59 -25.68
N PRO A 405 41.55 -24.21 -24.74
CA PRO A 405 42.98 -24.10 -25.01
C PRO A 405 43.64 -25.39 -25.54
N CYS A 406 43.01 -26.56 -25.34
CA CYS A 406 43.48 -27.82 -25.91
C CYS A 406 43.04 -28.05 -27.36
N GLY A 407 42.23 -27.16 -27.94
CA GLY A 407 41.70 -27.29 -29.31
C GLY A 407 40.54 -28.27 -29.45
N ARG A 408 39.83 -28.59 -28.35
CA ARG A 408 38.70 -29.55 -28.35
C ARG A 408 37.32 -28.89 -28.33
N GLY A 409 37.27 -27.58 -28.15
CA GLY A 409 36.03 -26.81 -28.20
C GLY A 409 35.68 -26.41 -29.63
N ASP A 410 34.77 -25.45 -29.73
CA ASP A 410 34.34 -24.86 -31.00
C ASP A 410 35.45 -24.06 -31.65
N SER A 411 35.60 -24.22 -32.97
CA SER A 411 36.62 -23.56 -33.77
C SER A 411 36.05 -22.39 -34.54
N TYR A 412 36.80 -21.28 -34.55
CA TYR A 412 36.45 -20.07 -35.26
C TYR A 412 37.62 -19.56 -36.11
N LEU A 413 37.30 -18.99 -37.26
CA LEU A 413 38.28 -18.40 -38.19
C LEU A 413 38.42 -16.88 -37.97
N PRO A 414 39.60 -16.29 -38.25
CA PRO A 414 39.70 -14.85 -38.44
C PRO A 414 38.69 -14.36 -39.48
N GLY A 415 38.03 -13.23 -39.21
CA GLY A 415 37.00 -12.66 -40.10
C GLY A 415 35.62 -13.32 -40.02
N GLU A 416 35.42 -14.34 -39.17
CA GLU A 416 34.14 -15.01 -39.01
C GLU A 416 33.12 -14.15 -38.24
N THR A 417 31.89 -14.06 -38.75
CA THR A 417 30.78 -13.37 -38.08
C THR A 417 29.96 -14.33 -37.22
N LEU A 418 29.87 -14.04 -35.93
CA LEU A 418 28.99 -14.68 -34.97
C LEU A 418 27.62 -13.99 -34.99
N SER A 419 26.54 -14.75 -34.86
CA SER A 419 25.16 -14.22 -34.86
C SER A 419 24.81 -13.38 -33.63
N GLY A 420 25.62 -13.42 -32.58
CA GLY A 420 25.50 -12.61 -31.37
C GLY A 420 25.99 -13.34 -30.12
N LEU A 421 26.38 -12.58 -29.10
CA LEU A 421 26.83 -13.12 -27.81
C LEU A 421 25.71 -13.07 -26.76
N THR A 422 25.67 -14.09 -25.92
CA THR A 422 24.82 -14.18 -24.73
C THR A 422 25.62 -14.29 -23.43
N ALA A 423 26.96 -14.27 -23.54
CA ALA A 423 27.93 -14.30 -22.45
C ALA A 423 29.31 -13.93 -23.01
N ASP A 424 30.28 -13.67 -22.14
CA ASP A 424 31.69 -13.49 -22.52
C ASP A 424 32.25 -14.75 -23.21
N LEU A 425 33.08 -14.54 -24.24
CA LEU A 425 33.66 -15.60 -25.06
C LEU A 425 35.18 -15.56 -24.98
N CYS A 426 35.82 -16.65 -24.54
CA CYS A 426 37.27 -16.78 -24.54
C CYS A 426 37.73 -17.63 -25.72
N LEU A 427 38.64 -17.09 -26.54
CA LEU A 427 39.19 -17.75 -27.72
C LEU A 427 40.70 -17.94 -27.59
N TYR A 428 41.15 -19.18 -27.70
CA TYR A 428 42.53 -19.60 -27.57
C TYR A 428 43.11 -19.98 -28.92
N ALA A 429 44.31 -19.47 -29.24
CA ALA A 429 44.98 -19.82 -30.48
C ALA A 429 45.41 -21.29 -30.49
N VAL A 430 45.08 -22.03 -31.55
CA VAL A 430 45.53 -23.40 -31.77
C VAL A 430 46.68 -23.41 -32.78
N TRP A 431 47.77 -24.11 -32.45
CA TRP A 431 49.04 -24.04 -33.18
C TRP A 431 49.48 -25.40 -33.71
N LYS A 432 50.00 -25.43 -34.94
CA LYS A 432 50.77 -26.58 -35.49
C LYS A 432 52.25 -26.25 -35.54
N ARG A 433 53.12 -27.13 -35.03
CA ARG A 433 54.58 -26.98 -35.19
C ARG A 433 54.97 -27.06 -36.67
N THR A 434 55.89 -26.21 -37.09
CA THR A 434 56.42 -26.21 -38.46
C THR A 434 57.93 -25.96 -38.46
N ASN A 435 58.60 -26.54 -39.45
CA ASN A 435 60.00 -26.25 -39.75
C ASN A 435 60.17 -25.09 -40.74
N TRP A 436 59.06 -24.51 -41.21
CA TRP A 436 59.03 -23.41 -42.17
C TRP A 436 59.10 -22.04 -41.46
N PHE A 437 59.60 -21.00 -42.16
CA PHE A 437 59.50 -19.62 -41.70
C PHE A 437 58.01 -19.21 -41.61
N CYS A 438 57.60 -18.44 -40.59
CA CYS A 438 56.20 -18.06 -40.35
C CYS A 438 55.48 -17.40 -41.55
N ARG A 439 56.22 -16.84 -42.52
CA ARG A 439 55.66 -16.24 -43.74
C ARG A 439 55.14 -17.25 -44.76
N LEU A 440 55.42 -18.54 -44.57
CA LEU A 440 55.01 -19.63 -45.46
C LEU A 440 53.98 -20.56 -44.82
N CYS A 441 53.36 -20.15 -43.70
CA CYS A 441 52.25 -20.90 -43.13
C CYS A 441 51.05 -20.81 -44.09
N PRO A 442 50.42 -21.95 -44.46
CA PRO A 442 49.16 -21.88 -45.18
C PRO A 442 48.13 -21.16 -44.31
N PRO A 443 47.20 -20.39 -44.90
CA PRO A 443 46.10 -19.77 -44.17
C PRO A 443 45.34 -20.84 -43.36
N PRO A 444 44.59 -20.46 -42.30
CA PRO A 444 43.62 -21.34 -41.64
C PRO A 444 42.85 -22.16 -42.69
N VAL A 445 43.13 -23.46 -42.76
CA VAL A 445 42.67 -24.30 -43.89
C VAL A 445 41.32 -24.87 -43.52
N THR A 446 40.33 -24.59 -44.35
CA THR A 446 39.13 -25.41 -44.42
C THR A 446 39.42 -26.67 -45.25
N VAL A 447 38.79 -27.77 -44.88
CA VAL A 447 38.99 -29.07 -45.53
C VAL A 447 37.84 -29.35 -46.46
N ASP A 448 38.21 -29.78 -47.67
CA ASP A 448 37.32 -30.45 -48.59
C ASP A 448 37.59 -31.95 -48.51
N PHE A 449 36.53 -32.76 -48.54
CA PHE A 449 36.69 -34.20 -48.70
C PHE A 449 35.67 -34.77 -49.69
N THR A 450 35.99 -35.94 -50.21
CA THR A 450 35.10 -36.67 -51.12
C THR A 450 34.79 -38.04 -50.56
N ALA A 451 33.54 -38.49 -50.70
CA ALA A 451 33.14 -39.85 -50.37
C ALA A 451 32.47 -40.51 -51.59
N ARG A 452 32.17 -41.80 -51.51
CA ARG A 452 31.53 -42.56 -52.59
C ARG A 452 30.31 -43.32 -52.07
N LYS A 453 29.28 -43.42 -52.90
CA LYS A 453 28.09 -44.23 -52.69
C LYS A 453 28.05 -45.32 -53.75
N LEU A 454 28.13 -46.58 -53.33
CA LEU A 454 28.16 -47.74 -54.21
C LEU A 454 27.02 -48.72 -53.94
N ASP A 455 26.65 -49.48 -54.96
CA ASP A 455 25.73 -50.61 -54.87
C ASP A 455 26.43 -51.78 -54.14
N ALA A 456 25.79 -52.29 -53.09
CA ALA A 456 26.34 -53.35 -52.24
C ALA A 456 26.56 -54.69 -52.97
N SER A 457 25.85 -54.94 -54.08
CA SER A 457 25.90 -56.19 -54.85
C SER A 457 26.88 -56.13 -56.04
N THR A 458 26.97 -54.99 -56.71
CA THR A 458 27.72 -54.82 -57.97
C THR A 458 28.98 -53.97 -57.82
N GLY A 459 29.07 -53.15 -56.75
CA GLY A 459 30.14 -52.17 -56.57
C GLY A 459 30.07 -50.96 -57.51
N SER A 460 28.98 -50.81 -58.28
CA SER A 460 28.77 -49.68 -59.19
C SER A 460 28.42 -48.40 -58.42
N GLY A 461 28.75 -47.23 -58.97
CA GLY A 461 28.35 -45.94 -58.40
C GLY A 461 26.83 -45.75 -58.44
N ILE A 462 26.27 -45.17 -57.39
CA ILE A 462 24.84 -44.85 -57.32
C ILE A 462 24.67 -43.33 -57.41
N GLU A 463 23.90 -42.88 -58.40
CA GLU A 463 23.51 -41.47 -58.57
C GLU A 463 22.28 -41.12 -57.72
N GLY A 464 22.25 -39.89 -57.20
CA GLY A 464 21.06 -39.30 -56.59
C GLY A 464 20.87 -39.54 -55.10
N ALA A 465 21.85 -40.11 -54.40
CA ALA A 465 21.78 -40.29 -52.95
C ALA A 465 22.11 -38.96 -52.27
N VAL A 466 21.25 -38.49 -51.37
CA VAL A 466 21.42 -37.22 -50.68
C VAL A 466 22.00 -37.48 -49.30
N PHE A 467 23.11 -36.81 -49.01
CA PHE A 467 23.76 -36.82 -47.71
C PHE A 467 23.72 -35.44 -47.10
N THR A 468 23.39 -35.36 -45.81
CA THR A 468 23.40 -34.14 -45.03
C THR A 468 24.54 -34.18 -44.03
N LEU A 469 25.35 -33.12 -44.00
CA LEU A 469 26.37 -32.88 -43.00
C LEU A 469 25.87 -31.84 -41.99
N SER A 470 25.96 -32.17 -40.71
CA SER A 470 25.42 -31.36 -39.62
C SER A 470 26.48 -31.04 -38.56
N ASP A 471 26.43 -29.82 -38.04
CA ASP A 471 27.19 -29.36 -36.87
C ASP A 471 26.19 -29.02 -35.77
N LYS A 472 26.28 -29.70 -34.61
CA LYS A 472 25.36 -29.52 -33.47
C LYS A 472 23.88 -29.44 -33.90
N GLN A 473 23.43 -30.47 -34.62
CA GLN A 473 22.05 -30.60 -35.11
C GLN A 473 21.61 -29.55 -36.14
N LYS A 474 22.49 -28.63 -36.56
CA LYS A 474 22.25 -27.71 -37.66
C LYS A 474 22.83 -28.28 -38.94
N ASN A 475 21.99 -28.44 -39.96
CA ASN A 475 22.44 -28.80 -41.30
C ASN A 475 23.35 -27.69 -41.84
N ILE A 476 24.59 -28.02 -42.14
CA ILE A 476 25.58 -27.07 -42.68
C ILE A 476 25.84 -27.27 -44.16
N GLN A 477 25.71 -28.50 -44.69
CA GLN A 477 25.84 -28.82 -46.12
C GLN A 477 24.99 -30.03 -46.50
N GLU A 478 24.63 -30.10 -47.78
CA GLU A 478 24.12 -31.30 -48.44
C GLU A 478 24.96 -31.63 -49.67
N ALA A 479 25.14 -32.92 -49.93
CA ALA A 479 25.79 -33.42 -51.15
C ALA A 479 24.92 -34.51 -51.78
N VAL A 480 24.80 -34.46 -53.11
CA VAL A 480 24.10 -35.48 -53.91
C VAL A 480 25.12 -36.29 -54.69
N SER A 481 25.02 -37.62 -54.65
CA SER A 481 25.97 -38.48 -55.34
C SER A 481 25.81 -38.39 -56.86
N ASP A 482 26.93 -38.27 -57.58
CA ASP A 482 26.94 -38.23 -59.06
C ASP A 482 26.82 -39.64 -59.69
N PHE A 483 26.84 -39.73 -61.04
CA PHE A 483 26.79 -41.01 -61.77
C PHE A 483 27.90 -42.01 -61.38
N ALA A 484 29.04 -41.55 -60.86
CA ALA A 484 30.13 -42.39 -60.37
C ALA A 484 30.02 -42.67 -58.85
N GLY A 485 28.93 -42.22 -58.23
CA GLY A 485 28.64 -42.30 -56.80
C GLY A 485 29.36 -41.26 -55.96
N ARG A 486 30.00 -40.23 -56.53
CA ARG A 486 30.87 -39.33 -55.76
C ARG A 486 30.08 -38.25 -55.04
N LEU A 487 30.45 -38.01 -53.78
CA LEU A 487 29.97 -36.94 -52.91
C LEU A 487 31.11 -35.96 -52.64
N HIS A 488 30.81 -34.67 -52.52
CA HIS A 488 31.79 -33.63 -52.23
C HIS A 488 31.29 -32.70 -51.13
N PHE A 489 32.09 -32.56 -50.08
CA PHE A 489 31.90 -31.60 -49.01
C PHE A 489 33.08 -30.66 -49.00
N SER A 490 32.81 -29.37 -48.83
CA SER A 490 33.86 -28.34 -48.96
C SER A 490 33.90 -27.43 -47.74
N ASN A 491 34.96 -26.66 -47.59
CA ASN A 491 35.02 -25.56 -46.64
C ASN A 491 34.77 -25.93 -45.16
N LEU A 492 35.12 -27.15 -44.73
CA LEU A 492 34.90 -27.60 -43.36
C LEU A 492 36.01 -27.13 -42.43
N LYS A 493 35.63 -26.50 -41.32
CA LYS A 493 36.59 -26.08 -40.29
C LYS A 493 37.03 -27.29 -39.46
N PRO A 494 38.19 -27.23 -38.78
CA PRO A 494 38.52 -28.20 -37.74
C PRO A 494 37.40 -28.31 -36.71
N GLY A 495 36.87 -29.51 -36.50
CA GLY A 495 35.65 -29.73 -35.71
C GLY A 495 35.12 -31.16 -35.85
N LYS A 496 33.99 -31.40 -35.19
CA LYS A 496 33.26 -32.67 -35.26
C LYS A 496 31.91 -32.43 -35.91
N TYR A 497 31.56 -33.29 -36.86
CA TYR A 497 30.32 -33.20 -37.63
C TYR A 497 29.66 -34.57 -37.70
N GLU A 498 28.39 -34.57 -38.05
CA GLU A 498 27.57 -35.77 -38.27
C GLU A 498 27.20 -35.83 -39.74
N LEU A 499 27.49 -36.94 -40.41
CA LEU A 499 27.16 -37.19 -41.81
C LEU A 499 26.15 -38.33 -41.91
N GLN A 500 25.02 -38.07 -42.56
CA GLN A 500 23.94 -39.05 -42.69
C GLN A 500 23.40 -39.06 -44.12
N GLU A 501 23.08 -40.24 -44.63
CA GLU A 501 22.23 -40.34 -45.83
C GLU A 501 20.79 -39.98 -45.44
N THR A 502 20.25 -38.94 -46.05
CA THR A 502 18.90 -38.44 -45.74
C THR A 502 17.88 -38.82 -46.79
N THR A 503 18.32 -39.08 -48.03
CA THR A 503 17.46 -39.58 -49.10
C THR A 503 18.18 -40.64 -49.91
N ALA A 504 17.58 -41.83 -49.96
CA ALA A 504 18.05 -42.92 -50.80
C ALA A 504 17.53 -42.78 -52.24
N PRO A 505 18.32 -43.16 -53.25
CA PRO A 505 17.86 -43.18 -54.64
C PRO A 505 16.73 -44.18 -54.89
N PRO A 506 15.89 -43.98 -55.92
CA PRO A 506 14.85 -44.94 -56.29
C PRO A 506 15.41 -46.36 -56.49
N GLY A 507 14.78 -47.34 -55.83
CA GLY A 507 15.21 -48.74 -55.90
C GLY A 507 16.25 -49.16 -54.87
N TYR A 508 16.67 -48.28 -53.95
CA TYR A 508 17.60 -48.59 -52.87
C TYR A 508 16.99 -48.34 -51.49
N GLN A 509 17.43 -49.12 -50.50
CA GLN A 509 17.10 -48.90 -49.09
C GLN A 509 17.95 -47.76 -48.52
N LEU A 510 17.35 -46.90 -47.69
CA LEU A 510 18.06 -45.84 -46.97
C LEU A 510 18.93 -46.43 -45.87
N ASP A 511 20.19 -46.00 -45.80
CA ASP A 511 21.06 -46.26 -44.65
C ASP A 511 20.87 -45.17 -43.58
N PRO A 512 20.22 -45.47 -42.44
CA PRO A 512 19.96 -44.47 -41.41
C PRO A 512 21.17 -44.16 -40.53
N VAL A 513 22.31 -44.86 -40.71
CA VAL A 513 23.49 -44.71 -39.85
C VAL A 513 24.06 -43.30 -39.95
N ILE A 514 24.32 -42.71 -38.77
CA ILE A 514 25.02 -41.44 -38.65
C ILE A 514 26.50 -41.75 -38.48
N HIS A 515 27.31 -41.21 -39.37
CA HIS A 515 28.76 -41.33 -39.35
C HIS A 515 29.39 -40.09 -38.74
N GLN A 516 30.42 -40.28 -37.92
CA GLN A 516 31.16 -39.18 -37.32
C GLN A 516 32.24 -38.69 -38.27
N VAL A 517 32.16 -37.42 -38.66
CA VAL A 517 33.23 -36.75 -39.40
C VAL A 517 34.07 -35.94 -38.43
N ILE A 518 35.38 -36.20 -38.39
CA ILE A 518 36.33 -35.39 -37.61
C ILE A 518 37.25 -34.69 -38.59
N VAL A 519 37.23 -33.36 -38.57
CA VAL A 519 38.24 -32.55 -39.25
C VAL A 519 39.24 -32.11 -38.21
N ASP A 520 40.46 -32.60 -38.30
CA ASP A 520 41.52 -32.21 -37.38
C ASP A 520 42.16 -30.87 -37.76
N ILE A 521 42.99 -30.36 -36.85
CA ILE A 521 43.73 -29.10 -37.03
C ILE A 521 44.83 -29.18 -38.11
N ASP A 522 45.09 -30.38 -38.61
CA ASP A 522 46.07 -30.70 -39.64
C ASP A 522 45.46 -30.75 -41.04
N ALA A 523 44.18 -30.37 -41.15
CA ALA A 523 43.41 -30.37 -42.37
C ALA A 523 43.17 -31.79 -42.91
N VAL A 524 43.08 -32.78 -42.01
CA VAL A 524 42.70 -34.15 -42.32
C VAL A 524 41.26 -34.38 -41.87
N ALA A 525 40.43 -34.83 -42.81
CA ALA A 525 39.08 -35.30 -42.50
C ALA A 525 39.08 -36.83 -42.36
N THR A 526 38.44 -37.32 -41.31
CA THR A 526 38.11 -38.74 -41.13
C THR A 526 36.60 -38.94 -41.03
N ILE A 527 36.13 -40.12 -41.46
CA ILE A 527 34.78 -40.63 -41.24
C ILE A 527 34.93 -41.92 -40.43
N ASP A 528 34.36 -41.97 -39.22
CA ASP A 528 34.47 -43.09 -38.27
C ASP A 528 35.92 -43.57 -38.09
N ASP A 529 36.84 -42.63 -37.87
CA ASP A 529 38.29 -42.83 -37.72
C ASP A 529 39.05 -43.30 -38.98
N TYR A 530 38.38 -43.47 -40.13
CA TYR A 530 39.02 -43.76 -41.42
C TYR A 530 39.18 -42.48 -42.25
N SER A 531 40.12 -42.45 -43.20
CA SER A 531 40.26 -41.29 -44.09
C SER A 531 38.94 -40.99 -44.81
N ALA A 532 38.48 -39.74 -44.72
CA ALA A 532 37.22 -39.34 -45.36
C ALA A 532 37.32 -39.40 -46.89
N ASN A 533 38.51 -39.10 -47.44
CA ASN A 533 38.75 -39.10 -48.88
C ASN A 533 38.66 -40.51 -49.46
N GLY A 534 37.61 -40.75 -50.26
CA GLY A 534 37.31 -42.05 -50.85
C GLY A 534 36.57 -43.01 -49.91
N PHE A 535 36.13 -42.55 -48.73
CA PHE A 535 35.28 -43.34 -47.85
C PHE A 535 34.03 -43.80 -48.62
N THR A 536 33.67 -45.06 -48.47
CA THR A 536 32.63 -45.68 -49.29
C THR A 536 31.44 -46.09 -48.42
N PHE A 537 30.29 -45.52 -48.73
CA PHE A 537 28.98 -45.93 -48.25
C PHE A 537 28.36 -46.91 -49.25
N TYR A 538 27.61 -47.88 -48.75
CA TYR A 538 26.91 -48.86 -49.57
C TYR A 538 25.41 -48.70 -49.42
N ASN A 539 24.65 -48.89 -50.51
CA ASN A 539 23.20 -49.12 -50.40
C ASN A 539 22.85 -50.50 -50.94
N THR A 540 21.87 -51.12 -50.31
CA THR A 540 21.30 -52.39 -50.77
C THR A 540 20.09 -52.11 -51.67
N PRO A 541 20.01 -52.70 -52.88
CA PRO A 541 18.81 -52.63 -53.70
C PRO A 541 17.60 -53.17 -52.94
N VAL A 542 16.44 -52.54 -53.10
CA VAL A 542 15.18 -53.08 -52.62
C VAL A 542 14.89 -54.35 -53.43
N SER A 543 14.83 -55.52 -52.78
CA SER A 543 14.44 -56.76 -53.48
C SER A 543 13.06 -56.57 -54.10
N GLN A 544 12.94 -56.87 -55.39
CA GLN A 544 11.65 -56.90 -56.11
C GLN A 544 10.74 -58.00 -55.57
#